data_AF-A0A4V1A0A5-F1
#
_entry.id   AF-A0A4V1A0A5-F1
#
_cell.length_a   1.000
_cell.length_b   1.000
_cell.length_c   1.000
_cell.angle_alpha   90.00
_cell.angle_beta   90.00
_cell.angle_gamma   90.00
#
_symmetry.space_group_name_H-M   'P 1'
#
loop_
_entity.id
_entity.type
_entity.pdbx_description
1 polymer ?
#
loop_
_entity_poly.entity_id
_entity_poly.type
_entity_poly.pdbx_seq_one_letter_code
_entity_poly.pdbx_strand_id
1 'polypeptide(L)'
;MYRLPPLRRIKAFRSTPSGIERNAMYDFTFEDLVGDEKVFFAEYFDKKPLLRKNAMPGDVRDILSVRKLDELLHMESIRPPYIKVNHNGSGVPEKGYTRSVVVQGVNITDTVVPEKIYELFRAGATVTWCSLNQIVPELRDFTRVISDKMAVRTDVVGFMTPTKKRGYLPHHDPVDLFIVQLEGTKRWKLWDLPAQREGDNASYTDEELGEPAIEVLLEPGDVLYLPYNTRTRRPPRTRCRCICRS
;
A
#
# COMPACT_ATOMS: atom_id res chain seq x y z
N MET A 1 11.14 -50.60 -11.70
CA MET A 1 10.12 -50.03 -12.60
C MET A 1 8.74 -50.29 -12.00
N TYR A 2 8.15 -49.31 -11.33
CA TYR A 2 6.80 -49.42 -10.80
C TYR A 2 5.81 -48.82 -11.81
N ARG A 3 4.82 -49.61 -12.27
CA ARG A 3 3.76 -49.16 -13.18
C ARG A 3 2.64 -48.48 -12.37
N LEU A 4 2.26 -47.27 -12.78
CA LEU A 4 1.08 -46.57 -12.27
C LEU A 4 -0.22 -47.17 -12.85
N PRO A 5 -1.33 -47.16 -12.09
CA PRO A 5 -2.64 -47.61 -12.59
C PRO A 5 -3.30 -46.58 -13.53
N PRO A 6 -4.25 -47.00 -14.37
CA PRO A 6 -4.81 -46.13 -15.43
C PRO A 6 -5.73 -45.03 -14.87
N LEU A 7 -5.60 -43.84 -15.47
CA LEU A 7 -6.40 -42.65 -15.18
C LEU A 7 -7.89 -42.90 -15.49
N ARG A 8 -8.76 -42.73 -14.48
CA ARG A 8 -10.20 -42.63 -14.70
C ARG A 8 -10.51 -41.30 -15.39
N ARG A 9 -11.28 -41.35 -16.49
CA ARG A 9 -11.81 -40.17 -17.20
C ARG A 9 -12.58 -39.28 -16.22
N ILE A 10 -12.06 -38.07 -15.97
CA ILE A 10 -12.78 -37.00 -15.27
C ILE A 10 -13.85 -36.49 -16.24
N LYS A 11 -15.13 -36.59 -15.85
CA LYS A 11 -16.24 -35.96 -16.57
C LYS A 11 -16.05 -34.44 -16.54
N ALA A 12 -16.27 -33.78 -17.68
CA ALA A 12 -16.23 -32.33 -17.80
C ALA A 12 -17.14 -31.68 -16.74
N PHE A 13 -16.54 -30.86 -15.88
CA PHE A 13 -17.25 -30.01 -14.93
C PHE A 13 -17.87 -28.85 -15.73
N ARG A 14 -19.12 -29.03 -16.16
CA ARG A 14 -20.01 -27.92 -16.52
C ARG A 14 -20.81 -27.51 -15.28
N SER A 15 -21.18 -26.24 -15.26
CA SER A 15 -21.83 -25.43 -14.23
C SER A 15 -20.94 -24.99 -13.07
N THR A 16 -20.53 -23.73 -13.15
CA THR A 16 -20.16 -22.87 -12.02
C THR A 16 -21.25 -22.94 -10.95
N PRO A 17 -20.94 -23.33 -9.71
CA PRO A 17 -21.87 -23.13 -8.60
C PRO A 17 -21.92 -21.63 -8.30
N SER A 18 -23.03 -21.00 -8.65
CA SER A 18 -23.47 -19.74 -8.08
C SER A 18 -23.73 -19.98 -6.59
N GLY A 19 -22.81 -19.55 -5.72
CA GLY A 19 -23.01 -19.66 -4.27
C GLY A 19 -21.77 -19.96 -3.45
N ILE A 20 -20.62 -19.35 -3.77
CA ILE A 20 -19.68 -19.05 -2.69
C ILE A 20 -20.32 -17.87 -1.97
N GLU A 21 -20.90 -18.12 -0.79
CA GLU A 21 -21.22 -17.04 0.15
C GLU A 21 -19.95 -16.20 0.30
N ARG A 22 -19.98 -14.99 -0.25
CA ARG A 22 -18.92 -14.01 -0.04
C ARG A 22 -18.88 -13.81 1.47
N ASN A 23 -17.73 -14.08 2.10
CA ASN A 23 -17.52 -13.66 3.48
C ASN A 23 -17.73 -12.14 3.51
N ALA A 24 -18.90 -11.74 3.98
CA ALA A 24 -19.46 -10.39 3.89
C ALA A 24 -18.81 -9.43 4.88
N MET A 25 -17.50 -9.50 5.07
CA MET A 25 -16.85 -8.69 6.10
C MET A 25 -16.49 -7.30 5.60
N TYR A 26 -16.26 -7.11 4.29
CA TYR A 26 -15.88 -5.82 3.70
C TYR A 26 -16.33 -5.65 2.24
N ASP A 27 -17.59 -5.26 2.00
CA ASP A 27 -18.05 -4.87 0.65
C ASP A 27 -17.66 -3.41 0.39
N PHE A 28 -16.38 -3.18 0.04
CA PHE A 28 -15.98 -1.91 -0.57
C PHE A 28 -16.31 -1.92 -2.05
N THR A 29 -16.77 -0.78 -2.56
CA THR A 29 -17.00 -0.55 -3.97
C THR A 29 -15.99 0.44 -4.53
N PHE A 30 -15.86 0.49 -5.85
CA PHE A 30 -14.98 1.47 -6.48
C PHE A 30 -15.54 2.89 -6.29
N GLU A 31 -16.85 3.02 -6.24
CA GLU A 31 -17.55 4.27 -5.91
C GLU A 31 -17.23 4.78 -4.49
N ASP A 32 -16.95 3.89 -3.53
CA ASP A 32 -16.45 4.29 -2.21
C ASP A 32 -15.08 4.96 -2.29
N LEU A 33 -14.28 4.68 -3.33
CA LEU A 33 -12.99 5.33 -3.57
C LEU A 33 -13.12 6.60 -4.41
N VAL A 34 -13.92 6.58 -5.47
CA VAL A 34 -13.91 7.63 -6.50
C VAL A 34 -15.18 8.47 -6.59
N GLY A 35 -16.26 8.10 -5.92
CA GLY A 35 -17.59 8.68 -6.12
C GLY A 35 -18.22 8.15 -7.40
N ASP A 36 -18.91 9.01 -8.16
CA ASP A 36 -19.49 8.61 -9.45
C ASP A 36 -18.39 8.16 -10.42
N GLU A 37 -18.43 6.90 -10.86
CA GLU A 37 -17.39 6.32 -11.72
C GLU A 37 -17.27 7.05 -13.07
N LYS A 38 -18.39 7.50 -13.64
CA LYS A 38 -18.38 8.18 -14.94
C LYS A 38 -17.69 9.53 -14.82
N VAL A 39 -17.99 10.27 -13.75
CA VAL A 39 -17.32 11.53 -13.44
C VAL A 39 -15.83 11.30 -13.19
N PHE A 40 -15.47 10.26 -12.43
CA PHE A 40 -14.07 9.91 -12.19
C PHE A 40 -13.28 9.71 -13.48
N PHE A 41 -13.75 8.83 -14.37
CA PHE A 41 -13.07 8.55 -15.62
C PHE A 41 -13.10 9.73 -16.61
N ALA A 42 -14.17 10.53 -16.61
CA ALA A 42 -14.28 11.68 -17.48
C ALA A 42 -13.40 12.85 -17.05
N GLU A 43 -13.23 13.10 -15.76
CA GLU A 43 -12.63 14.34 -15.26
C GLU A 43 -11.32 14.18 -14.52
N TYR A 44 -11.07 13.04 -13.88
CA TYR A 44 -9.96 12.88 -12.93
C TYR A 44 -8.91 11.87 -13.39
N PHE A 45 -9.35 10.70 -13.86
CA PHE A 45 -8.45 9.63 -14.28
C PHE A 45 -7.46 10.14 -15.36
N ASP A 46 -6.16 9.96 -15.09
CA ASP A 46 -5.03 10.42 -15.93
C ASP A 46 -5.01 11.95 -16.20
N LYS A 47 -5.70 12.76 -15.38
CA LYS A 47 -5.88 14.20 -15.62
C LYS A 47 -5.56 15.09 -14.44
N LYS A 48 -6.10 14.79 -13.25
CA LYS A 48 -5.91 15.61 -12.06
C LYS A 48 -6.18 14.82 -10.77
N PRO A 49 -5.58 15.22 -9.64
CA PRO A 49 -5.88 14.64 -8.34
C PRO A 49 -7.37 14.72 -7.97
N LEU A 50 -7.86 13.71 -7.26
CA LEU A 50 -9.20 13.68 -6.65
C LEU A 50 -9.05 13.49 -5.14
N LEU A 51 -9.57 14.42 -4.35
CA LEU A 51 -9.71 14.29 -2.90
C LEU A 51 -11.18 14.03 -2.54
N ARG A 52 -11.44 12.97 -1.78
CA ARG A 52 -12.74 12.70 -1.17
C ARG A 52 -12.59 12.59 0.35
N LYS A 53 -13.26 13.49 1.06
CA LYS A 53 -13.21 13.58 2.52
C LYS A 53 -14.18 12.60 3.15
N ASN A 54 -13.74 11.86 4.18
CA ASN A 54 -14.53 10.86 4.91
C ASN A 54 -15.32 9.93 3.95
N ALA A 55 -14.62 9.40 2.96
CA ALA A 55 -15.22 8.68 1.84
C ALA A 55 -15.36 7.17 2.12
N MET A 56 -14.44 6.61 2.89
CA MET A 56 -14.48 5.18 3.21
C MET A 56 -15.65 4.86 4.15
N PRO A 57 -16.46 3.84 3.84
CA PRO A 57 -17.52 3.40 4.74
C PRO A 57 -16.95 2.66 5.95
N GLY A 58 -17.62 2.80 7.09
CA GLY A 58 -17.26 2.10 8.33
C GLY A 58 -15.96 2.58 8.98
N ASP A 59 -15.37 1.73 9.81
CA ASP A 59 -14.09 2.02 10.46
C ASP A 59 -12.93 1.55 9.58
N VAL A 60 -12.14 2.49 9.05
CA VAL A 60 -10.97 2.18 8.22
C VAL A 60 -9.91 1.32 8.92
N ARG A 61 -9.94 1.24 10.26
CA ARG A 61 -9.05 0.35 11.04
C ARG A 61 -9.38 -1.13 10.83
N ASP A 62 -10.57 -1.43 10.33
CA ASP A 62 -10.97 -2.79 9.98
C ASP A 62 -10.29 -3.27 8.68
N ILE A 63 -9.87 -2.34 7.80
CA ILE A 63 -9.06 -2.65 6.62
C ILE A 63 -7.63 -2.98 7.03
N LEU A 64 -7.03 -2.07 7.81
CA LEU A 64 -5.68 -2.21 8.35
C LEU A 64 -5.50 -1.26 9.53
N SER A 65 -5.07 -1.81 10.66
CA SER A 65 -4.74 -1.04 11.86
C SER A 65 -3.26 -1.16 12.22
N VAL A 66 -2.77 -0.21 13.02
CA VAL A 66 -1.43 -0.31 13.63
C VAL A 66 -1.30 -1.60 14.46
N ARG A 67 -2.37 -2.03 15.14
CA ARG A 67 -2.39 -3.30 15.87
C ARG A 67 -2.19 -4.51 14.94
N LYS A 68 -2.87 -4.56 13.79
CA LYS A 68 -2.68 -5.64 12.82
C LYS A 68 -1.24 -5.67 12.29
N LEU A 69 -0.63 -4.51 12.02
CA LEU A 69 0.78 -4.43 11.62
C LEU A 69 1.72 -4.91 12.73
N ASP A 70 1.39 -4.63 13.99
CA ASP A 70 2.13 -5.13 15.15
C ASP A 70 2.06 -6.67 15.25
N GLU A 71 0.86 -7.23 15.06
CA GLU A 71 0.64 -8.69 15.02
C GLU A 71 1.41 -9.34 13.86
N LEU A 72 1.39 -8.74 12.66
CA LEU A 72 2.18 -9.22 11.52
C LEU A 72 3.68 -9.17 11.80
N LEU A 73 4.17 -8.11 12.45
CA LEU A 73 5.59 -7.95 12.75
C LEU A 73 6.13 -9.08 13.65
N HIS A 74 5.30 -9.59 14.55
CA HIS A 74 5.65 -10.71 15.43
C HIS A 74 5.55 -12.09 14.76
N MET A 75 5.03 -12.18 13.54
CA MET A 75 5.09 -13.42 12.78
C MET A 75 6.52 -13.65 12.29
N GLU A 76 7.19 -14.71 12.75
CA GLU A 76 8.56 -15.06 12.32
C GLU A 76 8.68 -15.35 10.81
N SER A 77 7.56 -15.51 10.11
CA SER A 77 7.49 -15.65 8.65
C SER A 77 7.60 -14.32 7.89
N ILE A 78 7.44 -13.16 8.55
CA ILE A 78 7.64 -11.87 7.91
C ILE A 78 9.14 -11.61 7.76
N ARG A 79 9.52 -11.28 6.52
CA ARG A 79 10.90 -11.11 6.06
C ARG A 79 10.96 -10.06 4.95
N PRO A 80 12.12 -9.46 4.69
CA PRO A 80 12.32 -8.70 3.47
C PRO A 80 11.98 -9.53 2.20
N PRO A 81 11.46 -8.89 1.13
CA PRO A 81 11.20 -7.46 0.99
C PRO A 81 9.80 -7.02 1.48
N TYR A 82 9.03 -7.87 2.18
CA TYR A 82 7.68 -7.51 2.68
C TYR A 82 7.69 -6.41 3.73
N ILE A 83 8.84 -6.17 4.36
CA ILE A 83 9.09 -5.04 5.24
C ILE A 83 10.44 -4.40 4.90
N LYS A 84 10.48 -3.08 4.88
CA LYS A 84 11.69 -2.27 4.67
C LYS A 84 11.74 -1.14 5.67
N VAL A 85 12.95 -0.73 6.06
CA VAL A 85 13.14 0.40 6.97
C VAL A 85 14.01 1.45 6.30
N ASN A 86 13.54 2.70 6.30
CA ASN A 86 14.28 3.85 5.81
C ASN A 86 14.52 4.84 6.95
N HIS A 87 15.77 5.26 7.15
CA HIS A 87 16.16 6.23 8.18
C HIS A 87 16.98 7.35 7.54
N ASN A 88 16.61 8.60 7.82
CA ASN A 88 17.28 9.79 7.28
C ASN A 88 17.46 9.80 5.74
N GLY A 89 16.48 9.27 5.00
CA GLY A 89 16.50 9.23 3.53
C GLY A 89 17.20 8.01 2.94
N SER A 90 17.81 7.15 3.75
CA SER A 90 18.53 5.96 3.29
C SER A 90 17.90 4.67 3.81
N GLY A 91 18.00 3.60 3.02
CA GLY A 91 17.60 2.26 3.46
C GLY A 91 18.52 1.72 4.54
N VAL A 92 17.93 1.22 5.63
CA VAL A 92 18.67 0.46 6.65
C VAL A 92 18.96 -0.93 6.07
N PRO A 93 20.23 -1.40 6.08
CA PRO A 93 20.56 -2.75 5.64
C PRO A 93 19.76 -3.80 6.41
N GLU A 94 19.26 -4.83 5.73
CA GLU A 94 18.40 -5.87 6.31
C GLU A 94 19.02 -6.54 7.55
N LYS A 95 20.34 -6.82 7.50
CA LYS A 95 21.11 -7.36 8.63
C LYS A 95 21.05 -6.50 9.90
N GLY A 96 20.69 -5.22 9.79
CA GLY A 96 20.49 -4.32 10.92
C GLY A 96 19.22 -4.59 11.72
N TYR A 97 18.27 -5.35 11.18
CA TYR A 97 17.00 -5.67 11.82
C TYR A 97 16.52 -7.12 11.60
N THR A 98 17.38 -7.99 11.07
CA THR A 98 17.09 -9.42 10.87
C THR A 98 18.07 -10.31 11.64
N ARG A 99 17.68 -11.57 11.87
CA ARG A 99 18.50 -12.62 12.46
C ARG A 99 18.36 -13.92 11.68
N SER A 100 19.28 -14.85 11.95
CA SER A 100 19.18 -16.22 11.45
C SER A 100 18.38 -17.11 12.40
N VAL A 101 17.54 -17.97 11.84
CA VAL A 101 16.78 -19.02 12.53
C VAL A 101 16.84 -20.33 11.74
N VAL A 102 16.49 -21.44 12.39
CA VAL A 102 16.41 -22.76 11.75
C VAL A 102 14.96 -23.21 11.71
N VAL A 103 14.41 -23.44 10.52
CA VAL A 103 13.05 -23.96 10.33
C VAL A 103 13.15 -25.31 9.63
N GLN A 104 12.76 -26.38 10.33
CA GLN A 104 12.83 -27.76 9.80
C GLN A 104 14.22 -28.13 9.23
N GLY A 105 15.30 -27.68 9.89
CA GLY A 105 16.67 -27.92 9.46
C GLY A 105 17.18 -26.99 8.35
N VAL A 106 16.35 -26.06 7.86
CA VAL A 106 16.75 -25.06 6.86
C VAL A 106 17.10 -23.75 7.57
N ASN A 107 18.28 -23.20 7.24
CA ASN A 107 18.71 -21.89 7.73
C ASN A 107 17.95 -20.78 6.99
N ILE A 108 17.20 -19.98 7.73
CA ILE A 108 16.57 -18.75 7.25
C ILE A 108 17.36 -17.59 7.84
N THR A 109 17.97 -16.76 7.00
CA THR A 109 18.96 -15.75 7.43
C THR A 109 18.39 -14.34 7.61
N ASP A 110 17.11 -14.15 7.33
CA ASP A 110 16.46 -12.85 7.16
C ASP A 110 15.16 -12.71 7.96
N THR A 111 14.98 -13.48 9.02
CA THR A 111 13.85 -13.35 9.94
C THR A 111 13.93 -12.03 10.67
N VAL A 112 12.84 -11.24 10.61
CA VAL A 112 12.77 -9.92 11.22
C VAL A 112 12.83 -10.00 12.75
N VAL A 113 13.50 -9.04 13.37
CA VAL A 113 13.55 -8.86 14.83
C VAL A 113 12.67 -7.65 15.19
N PRO A 114 11.46 -7.86 15.75
CA PRO A 114 10.51 -6.79 16.06
C PRO A 114 11.12 -5.66 16.90
N GLU A 115 11.93 -6.01 17.89
CA GLU A 115 12.57 -5.06 18.80
C GLU A 115 13.46 -4.07 18.04
N LYS A 116 14.20 -4.54 17.03
CA LYS A 116 15.04 -3.70 16.18
C LYS A 116 14.21 -2.76 15.32
N ILE A 117 13.06 -3.22 14.82
CA ILE A 117 12.11 -2.38 14.09
C ILE A 117 11.55 -1.28 15.00
N TYR A 118 11.19 -1.59 16.24
CA TYR A 118 10.73 -0.58 17.21
C TYR A 118 11.82 0.42 17.58
N GLU A 119 13.05 -0.04 17.81
CA GLU A 119 14.21 0.84 18.06
C GLU A 119 14.39 1.84 16.91
N LEU A 120 14.42 1.35 15.67
CA LEU A 120 14.56 2.16 14.46
C LEU A 120 13.37 3.14 14.30
N PHE A 121 12.15 2.66 14.50
CA PHE A 121 10.95 3.50 14.42
C PHE A 121 10.97 4.62 15.47
N ARG A 122 11.32 4.32 16.72
CA ARG A 122 11.49 5.33 17.79
C ARG A 122 12.63 6.30 17.48
N ALA A 123 13.68 5.84 16.81
CA ALA A 123 14.78 6.69 16.32
C ALA A 123 14.39 7.57 15.12
N GLY A 124 13.16 7.46 14.60
CA GLY A 124 12.64 8.29 13.53
C GLY A 124 12.59 7.62 12.16
N ALA A 125 12.85 6.32 12.06
CA ALA A 125 12.78 5.60 10.79
C ALA A 125 11.34 5.43 10.31
N THR A 126 11.16 5.40 9.00
CA THR A 126 9.91 4.98 8.37
C THR A 126 9.96 3.49 8.10
N VAL A 127 8.94 2.78 8.57
CA VAL A 127 8.71 1.37 8.26
C VAL A 127 7.75 1.30 7.08
N THR A 128 8.17 0.63 6.02
CA THR A 128 7.38 0.39 4.82
C THR A 128 7.01 -1.08 4.76
N TRP A 129 5.72 -1.37 4.68
CA TRP A 129 5.18 -2.70 4.44
C TRP A 129 4.88 -2.83 2.95
N CYS A 130 5.47 -3.81 2.28
CA CYS A 130 5.33 -4.00 0.84
C CYS A 130 4.35 -5.14 0.55
N SER A 131 3.52 -4.95 -0.47
CA SER A 131 2.56 -5.94 -0.96
C SER A 131 1.69 -6.56 0.14
N LEU A 132 1.15 -5.73 1.03
CA LEU A 132 0.36 -6.17 2.18
C LEU A 132 -0.86 -7.01 1.78
N ASN A 133 -1.44 -6.75 0.60
CA ASN A 133 -2.54 -7.54 0.03
C ASN A 133 -2.18 -9.02 -0.23
N GLN A 134 -0.90 -9.38 -0.24
CA GLN A 134 -0.48 -10.78 -0.31
C GLN A 134 -0.65 -11.51 1.03
N ILE A 135 -0.50 -10.78 2.15
CA ILE A 135 -0.49 -11.36 3.51
C ILE A 135 -1.72 -11.00 4.36
N VAL A 136 -2.42 -9.91 4.03
CA VAL A 136 -3.63 -9.42 4.72
C VAL A 136 -4.85 -9.65 3.82
N PRO A 137 -5.76 -10.58 4.15
CA PRO A 137 -6.96 -10.87 3.36
C PRO A 137 -7.84 -9.64 3.11
N GLU A 138 -8.03 -8.79 4.12
CA GLU A 138 -8.85 -7.59 4.07
C GLU A 138 -8.33 -6.62 2.98
N LEU A 139 -7.01 -6.48 2.87
CA LEU A 139 -6.36 -5.69 1.82
C LEU A 139 -6.39 -6.37 0.45
N ARG A 140 -6.42 -7.71 0.41
CA ARG A 140 -6.60 -8.45 -0.85
C ARG A 140 -7.96 -8.19 -1.45
N ASP A 141 -9.01 -8.27 -0.64
CA ASP A 141 -10.37 -7.99 -1.07
C ASP A 141 -10.51 -6.52 -1.44
N PHE A 142 -9.93 -5.60 -0.67
CA PHE A 142 -9.85 -4.18 -1.03
C PHE A 142 -9.18 -3.94 -2.39
N THR A 143 -8.04 -4.59 -2.68
CA THR A 143 -7.38 -4.44 -3.99
C THR A 143 -8.18 -4.98 -5.15
N ARG A 144 -9.00 -6.02 -4.93
CA ARG A 144 -9.82 -6.63 -5.99
C ARG A 144 -10.79 -5.60 -6.58
N VAL A 145 -11.34 -4.70 -5.76
CA VAL A 145 -12.23 -3.62 -6.20
C VAL A 145 -11.59 -2.76 -7.29
N ILE A 146 -10.33 -2.36 -7.08
CA ILE A 146 -9.58 -1.54 -8.04
C ILE A 146 -9.14 -2.40 -9.22
N SER A 147 -8.60 -3.60 -8.96
CA SER A 147 -8.09 -4.48 -10.02
C SER A 147 -9.17 -4.90 -11.02
N ASP A 148 -10.37 -5.23 -10.54
CA ASP A 148 -11.49 -5.65 -11.38
C ASP A 148 -11.99 -4.49 -12.25
N LYS A 149 -12.02 -3.26 -11.70
CA LYS A 149 -12.48 -2.07 -12.43
C LYS A 149 -11.47 -1.56 -13.43
N MET A 150 -10.19 -1.55 -13.06
CA MET A 150 -9.11 -1.01 -13.88
C MET A 150 -8.49 -2.05 -14.81
N ALA A 151 -8.86 -3.33 -14.65
CA ALA A 151 -8.31 -4.48 -15.38
C ALA A 151 -6.77 -4.58 -15.30
N VAL A 152 -6.19 -4.13 -14.18
CA VAL A 152 -4.75 -4.16 -13.89
C VAL A 152 -4.51 -4.73 -12.49
N ARG A 153 -3.30 -5.21 -12.23
CA ARG A 153 -2.95 -5.72 -10.92
C ARG A 153 -2.73 -4.56 -9.95
N THR A 154 -3.45 -4.57 -8.83
CA THR A 154 -3.21 -3.62 -7.74
C THR A 154 -2.33 -4.22 -6.64
N ASP A 155 -1.41 -3.43 -6.08
CA ASP A 155 -0.54 -3.79 -4.96
C ASP A 155 -0.68 -2.79 -3.81
N VAL A 156 -0.55 -3.26 -2.55
CA VAL A 156 -0.67 -2.39 -1.37
C VAL A 156 0.67 -2.13 -0.71
N VAL A 157 1.01 -0.85 -0.53
CA VAL A 157 2.13 -0.42 0.29
C VAL A 157 1.65 0.30 1.54
N GLY A 158 2.03 -0.22 2.71
CA GLY A 158 1.79 0.39 4.00
C GLY A 158 2.93 1.28 4.46
N PHE A 159 2.63 2.46 5.01
CA PHE A 159 3.65 3.36 5.55
C PHE A 159 3.39 3.71 7.00
N MET A 160 4.38 3.47 7.86
CA MET A 160 4.42 3.95 9.24
C MET A 160 5.58 4.91 9.41
N THR A 161 5.29 6.17 9.72
CA THR A 161 6.30 7.20 10.00
C THR A 161 6.00 7.83 11.37
N PRO A 162 7.00 7.93 12.28
CA PRO A 162 6.82 8.56 13.57
C PRO A 162 6.60 10.09 13.44
N THR A 163 5.99 10.71 14.44
CA THR A 163 5.80 12.17 14.49
C THR A 163 7.15 12.91 14.45
N LYS A 164 7.18 14.08 13.79
CA LYS A 164 8.26 15.10 13.81
C LYS A 164 9.52 14.86 12.95
N LYS A 165 9.60 13.82 12.10
CA LYS A 165 10.82 13.56 11.28
C LYS A 165 10.55 13.62 9.77
N ARG A 166 11.43 14.27 8.99
CA ARG A 166 11.29 14.43 7.53
C ARG A 166 10.89 13.11 6.85
N GLY A 167 9.78 13.14 6.11
CA GLY A 167 9.40 12.07 5.19
C GLY A 167 10.30 12.07 3.95
N TYR A 168 9.91 11.29 2.93
CA TYR A 168 10.59 11.25 1.64
C TYR A 168 10.69 12.64 0.99
N LEU A 169 11.74 12.82 0.18
CA LEU A 169 11.86 13.95 -0.74
C LEU A 169 10.64 14.00 -1.68
N PRO A 170 10.31 15.18 -2.23
CA PRO A 170 9.38 15.25 -3.34
C PRO A 170 9.73 14.22 -4.43
N HIS A 171 8.74 13.50 -4.94
CA HIS A 171 8.92 12.46 -5.97
C HIS A 171 7.65 12.29 -6.79
N HIS A 172 7.76 11.64 -7.94
CA HIS A 172 6.61 11.02 -8.60
C HIS A 172 6.74 9.50 -8.59
N ASP A 173 5.61 8.82 -8.65
CA ASP A 173 5.52 7.37 -8.81
C ASP A 173 5.08 7.05 -10.25
N PRO A 174 5.56 5.95 -10.86
CA PRO A 174 5.24 5.57 -12.22
C PRO A 174 3.94 4.77 -12.30
N VAL A 175 3.00 5.05 -11.39
CA VAL A 175 1.72 4.35 -11.24
C VAL A 175 0.66 5.33 -10.77
N ASP A 176 -0.60 5.00 -11.04
CA ASP A 176 -1.72 5.64 -10.38
C ASP A 176 -1.76 5.23 -8.90
N LEU A 177 -2.06 6.19 -8.03
CA LEU A 177 -2.11 5.97 -6.58
C LEU A 177 -3.52 6.21 -6.05
N PHE A 178 -4.05 5.22 -5.34
CA PHE A 178 -5.20 5.38 -4.47
C PHE A 178 -4.71 5.35 -3.02
N ILE A 179 -4.72 6.51 -2.36
CA ILE A 179 -4.25 6.69 -0.99
C ILE A 179 -5.45 6.72 -0.06
N VAL A 180 -5.49 5.80 0.88
CA VAL A 180 -6.46 5.82 1.99
C VAL A 180 -5.72 6.14 3.28
N GLN A 181 -6.18 7.17 3.99
CA GLN A 181 -5.64 7.51 5.30
C GLN A 181 -6.37 6.70 6.37
N LEU A 182 -5.63 5.89 7.13
CA LEU A 182 -6.21 4.93 8.07
C LEU A 182 -6.18 5.43 9.52
N GLU A 183 -5.05 6.02 9.94
CA GLU A 183 -4.91 6.54 11.30
C GLU A 183 -4.18 7.89 11.35
N GLY A 184 -4.45 8.73 12.37
CA GLY A 184 -3.80 10.04 12.46
C GLY A 184 -3.99 10.94 11.24
N THR A 185 -3.17 11.97 11.09
CA THR A 185 -3.31 12.95 10.02
C THR A 185 -1.99 13.26 9.34
N LYS A 186 -2.05 13.50 8.03
CA LYS A 186 -0.86 13.84 7.26
C LYS A 186 -1.16 14.76 6.09
N ARG A 187 -0.34 15.80 6.04
CA ARG A 187 -0.36 16.81 4.99
C ARG A 187 0.32 16.26 3.74
N TRP A 188 -0.22 16.61 2.57
CA TRP A 188 0.33 16.31 1.26
C TRP A 188 0.48 17.61 0.50
N LYS A 189 1.60 17.72 -0.20
CA LYS A 189 1.85 18.78 -1.18
C LYS A 189 1.91 18.12 -2.54
N LEU A 190 1.15 18.63 -3.49
CA LEU A 190 1.06 18.14 -4.86
C LEU A 190 1.43 19.27 -5.81
N TRP A 191 2.17 18.94 -6.84
CA TRP A 191 2.49 19.84 -7.94
C TRP A 191 1.78 19.36 -9.21
N ASP A 192 1.66 20.26 -10.17
CA ASP A 192 1.00 19.97 -11.44
C ASP A 192 1.66 18.78 -12.15
N LEU A 193 0.84 18.06 -12.91
CA LEU A 193 1.31 17.00 -13.78
C LEU A 193 2.26 17.59 -14.83
N PRO A 194 3.38 16.92 -15.12
CA PRO A 194 4.27 17.37 -16.18
C PRO A 194 3.54 17.33 -17.53
N ALA A 195 3.84 18.29 -18.41
CA ALA A 195 3.25 18.36 -19.74
C ALA A 195 3.58 17.15 -20.64
N GLN A 196 4.67 16.45 -20.32
CA GLN A 196 5.05 15.18 -20.95
C GLN A 196 5.13 14.09 -19.89
N ARG A 197 4.78 12.86 -20.27
CA ARG A 197 5.00 11.70 -19.41
C ARG A 197 6.50 11.49 -19.22
N GLU A 198 6.98 11.80 -18.02
CA GLU A 198 8.29 11.43 -17.50
C GLU A 198 8.37 9.91 -17.32
N GLY A 199 9.60 9.37 -17.36
CA GLY A 199 9.88 7.93 -17.25
C GLY A 199 9.74 7.39 -15.83
N ASP A 200 10.65 6.50 -15.42
CA ASP A 200 10.62 5.86 -14.09
C ASP A 200 10.71 6.86 -12.92
N ASN A 201 10.49 6.37 -11.69
CA ASN A 201 10.45 7.17 -10.45
C ASN A 201 11.62 8.17 -10.35
N ALA A 202 11.29 9.46 -10.21
CA ALA A 202 12.28 10.50 -9.90
C ALA A 202 12.02 11.17 -8.54
N SER A 203 13.08 11.71 -7.95
CA SER A 203 13.02 12.59 -6.77
C SER A 203 13.51 13.98 -7.12
N TYR A 204 12.97 15.00 -6.45
CA TYR A 204 13.26 16.40 -6.73
C TYR A 204 13.66 17.16 -5.46
N THR A 205 14.33 18.29 -5.63
CA THR A 205 14.56 19.27 -4.58
C THR A 205 13.37 20.25 -4.46
N ASP A 206 13.31 20.98 -3.35
CA ASP A 206 12.23 21.95 -3.15
C ASP A 206 12.38 23.14 -4.13
N GLU A 207 13.62 23.47 -4.52
CA GLU A 207 13.94 24.52 -5.50
C GLU A 207 13.48 24.15 -6.92
N GLU A 208 13.57 22.88 -7.30
CA GLU A 208 13.15 22.40 -8.63
C GLU A 208 11.63 22.46 -8.83
N LEU A 209 10.86 22.31 -7.75
CA LEU A 209 9.40 22.24 -7.83
C LEU A 209 8.70 23.56 -7.49
N GLY A 210 9.34 24.45 -6.73
CA GLY A 210 8.71 25.68 -6.25
C GLY A 210 7.51 25.40 -5.33
N GLU A 211 6.53 26.30 -5.32
CA GLU A 211 5.34 26.17 -4.46
C GLU A 211 4.37 25.09 -4.96
N PRO A 212 3.76 24.30 -4.06
CA PRO A 212 2.80 23.28 -4.45
C PRO A 212 1.51 23.91 -4.96
N ALA A 213 0.96 23.33 -6.03
CA ALA A 213 -0.34 23.71 -6.58
C ALA A 213 -1.50 23.36 -5.62
N ILE A 214 -1.38 22.23 -4.92
CA ILE A 214 -2.40 21.74 -3.99
C ILE A 214 -1.72 21.31 -2.68
N GLU A 215 -2.29 21.75 -1.55
CA GLU A 215 -1.91 21.29 -0.22
C GLU A 215 -3.15 20.78 0.54
N VAL A 216 -3.13 19.51 0.95
CA VAL A 216 -4.29 18.86 1.60
C VAL A 216 -3.86 18.13 2.88
N LEU A 217 -4.71 18.17 3.91
CA LEU A 217 -4.54 17.37 5.12
C LEU A 217 -5.49 16.17 5.05
N LEU A 218 -4.92 14.96 4.96
CA LEU A 218 -5.70 13.74 5.06
C LEU A 218 -5.90 13.35 6.52
N GLU A 219 -7.10 12.89 6.82
CA GLU A 219 -7.60 12.39 8.08
C GLU A 219 -8.16 10.97 7.87
N PRO A 220 -8.36 10.16 8.93
CA PRO A 220 -8.87 8.80 8.79
C PRO A 220 -10.17 8.76 7.99
N GLY A 221 -10.26 7.89 6.98
CA GLY A 221 -11.42 7.79 6.10
C GLY A 221 -11.33 8.59 4.80
N ASP A 222 -10.37 9.52 4.68
CA ASP A 222 -10.16 10.25 3.44
C ASP A 222 -9.50 9.37 2.36
N VAL A 223 -9.89 9.61 1.11
CA VAL A 223 -9.31 9.01 -0.09
C VAL A 223 -8.71 10.10 -0.98
N LEU A 224 -7.48 9.89 -1.43
CA LEU A 224 -6.78 10.74 -2.39
C LEU A 224 -6.32 9.89 -3.58
N TYR A 225 -6.89 10.14 -4.75
CA TYR A 225 -6.38 9.60 -6.01
C TYR A 225 -5.37 10.57 -6.63
N LEU A 226 -4.25 10.03 -7.11
CA LEU A 226 -3.23 10.75 -7.83
C LEU A 226 -2.94 10.03 -9.16
N PRO A 227 -3.04 10.74 -10.29
CA PRO A 227 -2.61 10.21 -11.57
C PRO A 227 -1.13 9.81 -11.60
N TYR A 228 -0.78 8.90 -12.50
CA TYR A 228 0.60 8.65 -12.95
C TYR A 228 1.39 9.97 -13.11
N ASN A 229 2.66 9.97 -12.68
CA ASN A 229 3.54 11.15 -12.71
C ASN A 229 3.12 12.37 -11.87
N THR A 230 2.11 12.26 -11.01
CA THR A 230 1.81 13.34 -10.06
C THR A 230 3.00 13.53 -9.12
N ARG A 231 3.63 14.69 -9.17
CA ARG A 231 4.73 15.04 -8.28
C ARG A 231 4.18 15.36 -6.90
N THR A 232 4.67 14.66 -5.88
CA THR A 232 4.15 14.78 -4.52
C THR A 232 5.23 14.83 -3.46
N ARG A 233 4.90 15.49 -2.36
CA ARG A 233 5.70 15.48 -1.13
C ARG A 233 4.82 15.11 0.04
N ARG A 234 5.40 14.29 0.89
CA ARG A 234 4.79 13.74 2.10
C ARG A 234 5.44 14.38 3.34
N PRO A 235 5.06 15.59 3.77
CA PRO A 235 5.55 16.16 5.02
C PRO A 235 5.18 15.27 6.23
N PRO A 236 5.96 15.32 7.33
CA PRO A 236 5.67 14.51 8.49
C PRO A 236 4.43 14.94 9.27
N ARG A 237 3.48 14.01 9.45
CA ARG A 237 2.88 13.55 10.73
C ARG A 237 1.98 12.32 10.48
N THR A 238 1.68 11.60 11.56
CA THR A 238 1.20 10.19 11.81
C THR A 238 -0.03 9.67 11.02
N ARG A 239 -0.48 8.40 11.00
CA ARG A 239 -0.09 7.03 11.44
C ARG A 239 -0.67 6.09 10.34
N CYS A 240 -0.01 5.01 9.92
CA CYS A 240 -0.55 3.95 9.05
C CYS A 240 -1.34 4.35 7.77
N ARG A 241 -0.84 3.93 6.61
CA ARG A 241 -1.48 4.19 5.31
C ARG A 241 -1.67 2.90 4.56
N CYS A 242 -2.68 2.86 3.69
CA CYS A 242 -2.74 1.93 2.58
C CYS A 242 -2.56 2.77 1.31
N ILE A 243 -1.50 2.50 0.55
CA ILE A 243 -1.35 3.02 -0.82
C ILE A 243 -1.60 1.83 -1.74
N CYS A 244 -2.70 1.86 -2.47
CA CYS A 244 -2.91 0.97 -3.59
C CYS A 244 -2.20 1.55 -4.82
N ARG A 245 -1.24 0.81 -5.36
CA ARG A 245 -0.59 1.04 -6.64
C ARG A 245 -1.33 0.22 -7.68
N SER A 246 -1.90 0.85 -8.70
CA SER A 246 -2.49 0.16 -9.86
C SER A 246 -1.61 0.27 -11.09
#